data_AF-A0A1G5WSA0-F1
#
_entry.id   AF-A0A1G5WSA0-F1
#
_cell.length_a   1.000
_cell.length_b   1.000
_cell.length_c   1.000
_cell.angle_alpha   90.00
_cell.angle_beta   90.00
_cell.angle_gamma   90.00
#
_symmetry.space_group_name_H-M   'P 1'
#
loop_
_entity.id
_entity.type
_entity.pdbx_description
1 polymer ?
#
loop_
_entity_poly.entity_id
_entity_poly.type
_entity_poly.pdbx_seq_one_letter_code
_entity_poly.pdbx_strand_id
1 'polypeptide(L)' 'MAIIGTTIFSHIIPVIFGFFGLLLIISGILDENNPKLGLGIVLFLAACAFPYVALHALI' A
#
# COMPACT_ATOMS: atom_id res chain seq x y z
N MET A 1 18.60 17.97 -3.64
CA MET A 1 18.39 16.79 -2.77
C MET A 1 16.92 16.42 -2.59
N ALA A 2 15.93 17.32 -2.76
CA ALA A 2 14.51 17.00 -2.53
C ALA A 2 13.85 15.99 -3.51
N ILE A 3 14.41 15.80 -4.71
CA ILE A 3 13.78 15.01 -5.79
C ILE A 3 13.85 13.49 -5.51
N ILE A 4 14.88 13.02 -4.81
CA ILE A 4 15.07 11.59 -4.53
C ILE A 4 14.11 11.13 -3.42
N GLY A 5 13.93 11.95 -2.39
CA GLY A 5 13.03 11.65 -1.27
C GLY A 5 11.57 11.54 -1.71
N THR A 6 11.08 12.51 -2.49
CA THR A 6 9.68 12.50 -2.95
C THR A 6 9.36 11.32 -3.85
N THR A 7 10.28 10.93 -4.73
CA THR A 7 10.08 9.80 -5.65
C THR A 7 9.98 8.46 -4.90
N ILE A 8 10.79 8.26 -3.86
CA ILE A 8 10.77 7.03 -3.06
C ILE A 8 9.45 6.92 -2.28
N PHE A 9 9.04 8.01 -1.62
CA PHE A 9 7.85 8.01 -0.75
C PHE A 9 6.52 8.04 -1.51
N SER A 10 6.45 8.71 -2.67
CA SER A 10 5.22 8.81 -3.45
C SER A 10 5.06 7.74 -4.53
N HIS A 11 6.12 7.07 -4.98
CA HIS A 11 6.01 6.11 -6.10
C HIS A 11 6.53 4.71 -5.77
N ILE A 12 7.64 4.56 -5.04
CA ILE A 12 8.24 3.24 -4.81
C ILE A 12 7.54 2.50 -3.67
N ILE A 13 7.44 3.13 -2.49
CA ILE A 13 6.81 2.52 -1.31
C ILE A 13 5.32 2.21 -1.55
N PRO A 14 4.48 3.13 -2.08
CA PRO A 14 3.07 2.85 -2.29
C PRO A 14 2.81 1.70 -3.27
N VAL A 15 3.62 1.60 -4.33
CA VAL A 15 3.48 0.54 -5.33
C VAL A 15 3.84 -0.83 -4.73
N ILE A 16 4.90 -0.91 -3.93
CA ILE A 16 5.28 -2.15 -3.25
C ILE A 16 4.18 -2.57 -2.26
N PHE A 17 3.71 -1.65 -1.43
CA PHE A 17 2.63 -1.94 -0.47
C PHE A 17 1.32 -2.31 -1.17
N GLY A 18 0.98 -1.64 -2.27
CA GLY A 18 -0.19 -1.97 -3.08
C GLY A 18 -0.08 -3.36 -3.72
N PHE A 19 1.11 -3.72 -4.21
CA PHE A 19 1.38 -5.05 -4.78
C PHE A 19 1.24 -6.15 -3.74
N PHE A 20 1.84 -5.99 -2.55
CA PHE A 20 1.70 -6.94 -1.45
C PHE A 20 0.27 -7.01 -0.90
N GLY A 21 -0.44 -5.88 -0.82
CA GLY A 21 -1.86 -5.83 -0.44
C GLY A 21 -2.73 -6.61 -1.43
N LEU A 22 -2.52 -6.42 -2.73
CA LEU A 22 -3.23 -7.15 -3.77
C LEU A 22 -2.94 -8.66 -3.71
N LEU A 23 -1.68 -9.06 -3.53
CA LEU A 23 -1.31 -10.46 -3.36
C LEU A 23 -1.98 -11.09 -2.13
N LEU A 24 -2.07 -10.37 -1.01
CA LEU A 24 -2.78 -10.83 0.19
C LEU A 24 -4.29 -10.96 -0.04
N ILE A 25 -4.90 -10.05 -0.79
CA ILE A 25 -6.32 -10.15 -1.18
C ILE A 25 -6.54 -11.41 -2.02
N ILE A 26 -5.73 -11.61 -3.08
CA ILE A 26 -5.84 -12.77 -3.97
C ILE A 26 -5.61 -14.07 -3.18
N SER A 27 -4.57 -14.11 -2.34
CA SER A 27 -4.28 -15.27 -1.50
C SER A 27 -5.37 -15.53 -0.47
N GLY A 28 -5.99 -14.49 0.09
CA GLY A 28 -7.10 -14.61 1.04
C GLY A 28 -8.38 -15.13 0.38
N ILE A 29 -8.65 -14.72 -0.87
CA ILE A 29 -9.78 -15.24 -1.66
C ILE A 29 -9.54 -16.71 -1.99
N LEU A 30 -8.31 -17.07 -2.40
CA LEU A 30 -7.95 -18.42 -2.79
C LEU A 30 -8.03 -19.42 -1.62
N ASP A 31 -7.66 -19.01 -0.40
CA ASP A 31 -7.72 -19.82 0.81
C ASP A 31 -9.11 -19.82 1.51
N GLU A 32 -10.14 -19.15 0.94
CA GLU A 32 -11.42 -18.83 1.62
C GLU A 32 -11.25 -18.23 3.04
N ASN A 33 -10.10 -17.60 3.26
CA ASN A 33 -9.64 -17.18 4.57
C ASN A 33 -9.98 -15.70 4.77
N ASN A 34 -11.22 -15.47 5.18
CA ASN A 34 -11.79 -14.15 5.46
C ASN A 34 -10.88 -13.21 6.29
N PRO A 35 -10.16 -13.66 7.34
CA PRO A 35 -9.27 -12.76 8.06
C PRO A 35 -8.01 -12.35 7.27
N LYS A 36 -7.42 -13.24 6.46
CA LYS A 36 -6.31 -12.87 5.55
C LYS A 36 -6.78 -11.89 4.46
N LEU A 37 -7.99 -12.12 3.96
CA LEU A 37 -8.66 -11.28 2.97
C LEU A 37 -8.90 -9.85 3.52
N GLY A 38 -9.44 -9.75 4.73
CA GLY A 38 -9.66 -8.47 5.42
C GLY A 38 -8.36 -7.72 5.70
N LEU A 39 -7.30 -8.43 6.13
CA LEU A 39 -5.97 -7.83 6.30
C LEU A 39 -5.40 -7.30 4.99
N GLY A 40 -5.56 -8.05 3.89
CA GLY A 40 -5.14 -7.60 2.56
C GLY A 40 -5.87 -6.33 2.10
N ILE A 41 -7.19 -6.24 2.32
CA ILE A 41 -7.98 -5.05 1.99
C ILE A 41 -7.52 -3.83 2.80
N VAL A 42 -7.34 -3.99 4.11
CA VAL A 42 -6.87 -2.88 4.98
C VAL A 42 -5.46 -2.44 4.58
N LEU A 43 -4.57 -3.38 4.28
CA LEU A 43 -3.20 -3.09 3.85
C LEU A 43 -3.19 -2.36 2.49
N PHE A 44 -4.05 -2.77 1.56
CA PHE A 44 -4.20 -2.14 0.26
C PHE A 44 -4.76 -0.71 0.37
N LEU A 45 -5.77 -0.51 1.22
CA LEU A 45 -6.32 0.82 1.48
C LEU A 45 -5.28 1.75 2.12
N ALA A 46 -4.51 1.23 3.09
CA ALA A 46 -3.42 1.96 3.72
C ALA A 46 -2.32 2.30 2.70
N ALA A 47 -2.00 1.39 1.78
CA ALA A 47 -1.04 1.64 0.69
C ALA A 47 -1.47 2.79 -0.22
N CYS A 48 -2.76 2.87 -0.56
CA CYS A 48 -3.33 3.97 -1.34
C CYS A 48 -3.37 5.30 -0.58
N ALA A 49 -3.58 5.27 0.73
CA ALA A 49 -3.58 6.47 1.57
C ALA A 49 -2.16 6.99 1.88
N PHE A 50 -1.16 6.10 1.90
CA PHE A 50 0.24 6.41 2.19
C PHE A 50 0.83 7.57 1.35
N PRO A 51 0.66 7.63 0.02
CA PRO A 51 1.17 8.74 -0.78
C PRO A 51 0.50 10.08 -0.44
N TYR A 52 -0.77 10.09 -0.03
CA TYR A 52 -1.45 11.31 0.42
C TYR A 52 -0.92 11.80 1.77
N VAL A 53 -0.66 10.89 2.71
CA VAL A 53 -0.04 11.23 4.00
C VAL A 53 1.37 11.78 3.80
N ALA A 54 2.15 11.17 2.91
CA ALA A 54 3.49 11.64 2.58
C ALA A 54 3.47 13.01 1.89
N LEU A 55 2.50 13.26 1.01
CA LEU A 55 2.33 14.55 0.34
C LEU A 55 1.92 15.66 1.33
N HIS A 56 1.02 15.37 2.27
CA HIS A 56 0.58 16.32 3.29
C HIS A 56 1.66 16.61 4.35
N ALA A 57 2.57 15.67 4.63
CA ALA A 57 3.69 15.91 5.54
C ALA A 57 4.80 16.78 4.91
N LEU A 58 4.80 16.94 3.58
CA LEU A 58 5.80 17.70 2.84
C LEU A 58 5.32 19.11 2.47
N ILE A 59 4.00 19.35 2.48
CA ILE A 59 3.36 20.64 2.18
C ILE A 59 3.31 21.56 3.40
#